data_AF-W0AJ08-F1
#
_entry.id   AF-W0AJ08-F1
#
_cell.length_a   1.000
_cell.length_b   1.000
_cell.length_c   1.000
_cell.angle_alpha   90.00
_cell.angle_beta   90.00
_cell.angle_gamma   90.00
#
_symmetry.space_group_name_H-M   'P 1'
#
loop_
_entity.id
_entity.type
_entity.pdbx_description
1 polymer ?
#
loop_
_entity_poly.entity_id
_entity_poly.type
_entity_poly.pdbx_seq_one_letter_code
_entity_poly.pdbx_strand_id
1 'polypeptide(L)' 'MNSATGQPLQKMSFGRLPKPWASFNLETGERVTVDRIDVGKPAPGKVVAPISVWVTPKA' A
#
# COMPACT_ATOMS: atom_id res chain seq x y z
N MET A 1 1.29 3.76 2.84
CA MET A 1 0.82 4.92 3.62
C MET A 1 0.73 4.47 5.06
N ASN A 2 1.25 5.26 6.00
CA ASN A 2 1.08 5.02 7.42
C ASN A 2 -0.30 5.55 7.85
N SER A 3 -1.13 4.68 8.42
CA SER A 3 -2.48 5.01 8.87
C SER A 3 -2.50 6.00 10.04
N ALA A 4 -1.46 6.03 10.88
CA ALA A 4 -1.36 6.93 12.02
C ALA A 4 -0.89 8.35 11.64
N THR A 5 0.05 8.45 10.69
CA THR A 5 0.66 9.75 10.33
C THR A 5 0.11 10.35 9.04
N GLY A 6 -0.63 9.57 8.24
CA GLY A 6 -1.13 10.03 6.94
C GLY A 6 -0.06 10.10 5.84
N GLN A 7 1.18 9.72 6.14
CA GLN A 7 2.32 9.94 5.24
C GLN A 7 2.66 8.69 4.41
N PRO A 8 3.29 8.87 3.22
CA PRO A 8 3.89 7.77 2.48
C PRO A 8 4.96 7.08 3.33
N LEU A 9 4.81 5.76 3.48
CA LEU A 9 5.77 4.95 4.23
C LEU A 9 6.86 4.40 3.30
N GLN A 10 6.43 3.84 2.16
CA GLN A 10 7.31 3.24 1.16
C GLN A 10 6.58 3.15 -0.18
N LYS A 11 7.34 3.09 -1.28
CA LYS A 11 6.82 2.81 -2.62
C LYS A 11 7.09 1.34 -2.99
N MET A 12 6.05 0.64 -3.40
CA MET A 12 6.15 -0.75 -3.88
C MET A 12 5.40 -0.90 -5.20
N SER A 13 5.87 -1.84 -6.04
CA SER A 13 5.18 -2.24 -7.26
C SER A 13 4.45 -3.55 -7.05
N PHE A 14 3.16 -3.57 -7.35
CA PHE A 14 2.34 -4.77 -7.25
C PHE A 14 1.99 -5.27 -8.66
N GLY A 15 2.27 -6.55 -8.94
CA GLY A 15 1.87 -7.19 -10.20
C GLY A 15 0.38 -7.55 -10.27
N ARG A 16 -0.29 -7.59 -9.11
CA ARG A 16 -1.75 -7.79 -8.96
C ARG A 16 -2.28 -6.90 -7.85
N LEU A 17 -3.59 -6.67 -7.85
CA LEU A 17 -4.23 -5.90 -6.77
C LEU A 17 -3.99 -6.59 -5.41
N PRO A 18 -3.40 -5.90 -4.43
CA PRO A 18 -3.24 -6.43 -3.09
C PRO A 18 -4.62 -6.62 -2.43
N LYS A 19 -4.74 -7.64 -1.58
CA LYS A 19 -5.98 -7.91 -0.82
C LYS A 19 -5.96 -7.14 0.50
N PRO A 20 -7.08 -6.58 0.98
CA PRO A 20 -7.13 -5.82 2.23
C PRO A 20 -6.71 -6.61 3.47
N TRP A 21 -6.83 -7.93 3.46
CA TRP A 21 -6.42 -8.82 4.57
C TRP A 21 -5.04 -9.46 4.37
N ALA A 22 -4.26 -9.00 3.39
CA ALA A 22 -2.91 -9.51 3.20
C ALA A 22 -1.94 -8.85 4.21
N SER A 23 -0.96 -9.63 4.66
CA SER A 23 0.20 -9.09 5.37
C SER A 23 1.29 -8.75 4.36
N PHE A 24 1.96 -7.63 4.58
CA PHE A 24 3.07 -7.17 3.75
C PHE A 24 4.30 -7.03 4.63
N ASN A 25 5.48 -7.25 4.07
CA ASN A 25 6.72 -6.91 4.74
C ASN A 25 7.19 -5.57 4.17
N LEU A 26 7.54 -4.63 5.04
CA LEU A 26 8.23 -3.41 4.66
C LEU A 26 9.65 -3.76 4.19
N GLU A 27 10.31 -2.82 3.51
CA GLU A 27 11.74 -2.95 3.14
C GLU A 27 12.65 -3.22 4.35
N THR A 28 12.24 -2.78 5.54
CA THR A 28 12.92 -3.06 6.81
C THR A 28 12.81 -4.51 7.27
N GLY A 29 11.99 -5.33 6.61
CA GLY A 29 11.65 -6.69 7.02
C GLY A 29 10.49 -6.78 8.01
N GLU A 30 9.92 -5.65 8.42
CA GLU A 30 8.80 -5.61 9.37
C GLU A 30 7.49 -6.06 8.70
N ARG A 31 6.81 -7.04 9.29
CA ARG A 31 5.49 -7.50 8.84
C ARG A 31 4.39 -6.57 9.36
N VAL A 32 3.67 -5.98 8.43
CA VAL A 32 2.52 -5.09 8.68
C VAL A 32 1.23 -5.68 8.14
N THR A 33 0.11 -5.32 8.78
CA THR A 33 -1.25 -5.64 8.32
C THR A 33 -1.80 -4.44 7.56
N VAL A 34 -2.57 -4.71 6.51
CA VAL A 34 -3.27 -3.66 5.76
C VAL A 34 -4.58 -3.31 6.44
N ASP A 35 -4.80 -2.02 6.63
CA ASP A 35 -6.05 -1.47 7.11
C ASP A 35 -6.98 -1.14 5.94
N ARG A 36 -6.42 -0.55 4.89
CA ARG A 36 -7.17 -0.07 3.72
C ARG A 36 -6.31 -0.08 2.46
N ILE A 37 -6.96 -0.29 1.32
CA ILE A 37 -6.35 -0.13 0.01
C ILE A 37 -7.16 0.91 -0.75
N ASP A 38 -6.48 1.95 -1.23
CA ASP A 38 -7.03 2.95 -2.11
C ASP A 38 -6.44 2.77 -3.51
N VAL A 39 -7.31 2.66 -4.51
CA VAL A 39 -6.91 2.50 -5.91
C VAL A 39 -7.27 3.79 -6.62
N GLY A 40 -6.25 4.58 -6.97
CA GLY A 40 -6.45 5.82 -7.69
C GLY A 40 -6.78 5.58 -9.16
N LYS A 41 -7.23 6.63 -9.82
CA LYS A 41 -7.50 6.60 -11.26
C LYS A 41 -6.18 6.47 -12.03
N PRO A 42 -6.05 5.52 -12.98
CA PRO A 42 -4.89 5.47 -13.86
C PRO A 42 -4.79 6.75 -14.69
N ALA A 43 -3.56 7.17 -14.98
CA ALA A 43 -3.34 8.32 -15.86
C ALA A 43 -3.89 8.02 -17.27
N PRO A 44 -4.38 9.03 -18.01
CA PRO A 44 -4.84 8.84 -19.39
C PRO A 44 -3.79 8.10 -20.23
N GLY A 45 -4.21 7.05 -20.94
CA GLY A 45 -3.33 6.21 -21.76
C GLY A 45 -2.51 5.16 -20.99
N LYS A 46 -2.66 5.04 -19.66
CA LYS A 46 -2.01 3.99 -18.86
C LYS A 46 -3.04 3.00 -18.31
N VAL A 47 -2.68 1.71 -18.29
CA VAL A 47 -3.49 0.63 -17.71
C VAL A 47 -3.14 0.43 -16.21
N VAL A 48 -2.00 0.95 -15.76
CA VAL A 48 -1.54 0.82 -14.37
C VAL A 48 -2.17 1.92 -13.51
N ALA A 49 -2.93 1.50 -12.50
CA ALA A 49 -3.51 2.38 -11.49
C ALA A 49 -2.52 2.60 -10.33
N PRO A 50 -2.38 3.83 -9.80
CA PRO A 50 -1.66 4.06 -8.56
C PRO A 50 -2.43 3.43 -7.39
N ILE A 51 -1.72 2.72 -6.52
CA ILE A 51 -2.32 2.07 -5.35
C ILE A 51 -1.68 2.63 -4.09
N SER A 52 -2.51 3.12 -3.17
CA SER A 52 -2.10 3.54 -1.82
C SER A 52 -2.59 2.51 -0.81
N VAL A 53 -1.65 1.71 -0.31
CA VAL A 53 -1.92 0.75 0.76
C VAL A 53 -1.69 1.43 2.11
N TRP A 54 -2.68 1.42 2.97
CA TRP A 54 -2.66 1.96 4.31
C TRP A 54 -2.39 0.85 5.31
N VAL A 55 -1.34 1.04 6.10
CA VAL A 55 -0.88 0.07 7.10
C VAL A 55 -0.62 0.80 8.41
N THR A 56 -0.86 0.11 9.51
CA THR A 56 -0.43 0.52 10.84
C THR A 56 0.84 -0.28 11.18
N PRO A 57 2.03 0.35 11.21
CA PRO A 57 3.25 -0.31 11.67
C PRO A 57 3.09 -0.79 13.11
N LYS A 58 3.77 -1.87 13.49
CA LYS A 58 3.87 -2.21 14.91
C LYS A 58 4.65 -1.10 15.61
N ALA A 59 4.14 -0.68 16.77
CA ALA A 59 4.85 0.23 17.65
C ALA A 59 6.13 -0.43 18.19
#